data_AF-A0A5N8XCJ9-F1
#
_entry.id   AF-A0A5N8XCJ9-F1
#
_cell.length_a   1.000
_cell.length_b   1.000
_cell.length_c   1.000
_cell.angle_alpha   90.00
_cell.angle_beta   90.00
_cell.angle_gamma   90.00
#
_symmetry.space_group_name_H-M   'P 1'
#
loop_
_entity.id
_entity.type
_entity.pdbx_description
1 polymer ?
#
loop_
_entity_poly.entity_id
_entity_poly.type
_entity_poly.pdbx_seq_one_letter_code
_entity_poly.pdbx_strand_id
1 'polypeptide(L)'
;MGTTWEWVAGDEALAPLWAAVHDRLCAGTDPAAMASVRVTGLPPAGVAALRAWLDDAGRLRRGTSAVVVDARGARVPVRALRQVLRLEPQDLVALVEQAVGRPVVDRARQRMSDTALRQDVWQYAAAQLSACPGLVARMRAAGIGVDEGTGVRKLVDALAAVAKRLPADPPVSLPKLAHDTVGDPHFFDLDTLAGSRLVTLVAELTGQVEPTRPDRIRALLEQTGVVPDRLTATVLLHHVQAIGEGPVDRRLRDAVAPVALHLFDLTRTPPRLDPAQVLTVVENPSVLEAALARGHPAPLACTSGQLRAVDHALLQLAVDQGVALQYTGDLDGPGLAIAHTVARLYGARLVAMDLATLHDAGTRPSAVLLGPLAAEDIDLQLARELRDVGRVVFQEHDAVLDRLLPPASAY
;
A
#
# COMPACT_ATOMS: atom_id res chain seq x y z
N MET A 1 -20.33 -34.45 39.80
CA MET A 1 -21.19 -35.41 39.09
C MET A 1 -20.62 -35.49 37.68
N GLY A 2 -19.84 -36.53 37.38
CA GLY A 2 -19.21 -36.71 36.06
C GLY A 2 -20.29 -36.86 34.99
N THR A 3 -20.08 -36.20 33.86
CA THR A 3 -21.06 -36.18 32.77
C THR A 3 -21.10 -37.57 32.16
N THR A 4 -22.29 -38.15 31.98
CA THR A 4 -22.56 -39.60 31.74
C THR A 4 -21.91 -40.20 30.46
N TRP A 5 -21.17 -39.41 29.70
CA TRP A 5 -20.63 -39.72 28.38
C TRP A 5 -19.11 -39.46 28.22
N GLU A 6 -18.39 -39.12 29.30
CA GLU A 6 -16.94 -38.84 29.28
C GLU A 6 -16.12 -39.99 28.66
N TRP A 7 -16.53 -41.24 28.91
CA TRP A 7 -15.89 -42.43 28.35
C TRP A 7 -16.06 -42.53 26.83
N VAL A 8 -17.14 -41.98 26.26
CA VAL A 8 -17.41 -41.95 24.82
C VAL A 8 -16.61 -40.84 24.14
N ALA A 9 -16.44 -39.72 24.84
CA ALA A 9 -15.67 -38.57 24.33
C ALA A 9 -14.16 -38.87 24.28
N GLY A 10 -13.65 -39.66 25.22
CA GLY A 10 -12.24 -40.05 25.29
C GLY A 10 -11.85 -41.29 24.46
N ASP A 11 -12.79 -41.92 23.75
CA ASP A 11 -12.50 -43.10 22.93
C ASP A 11 -11.84 -42.71 21.60
N GLU A 12 -10.54 -43.01 21.47
CA GLU A 12 -9.76 -42.76 20.26
C GLU A 12 -10.36 -43.43 19.01
N ALA A 13 -11.05 -44.57 19.16
CA ALA A 13 -11.68 -45.26 18.05
C ALA A 13 -12.90 -44.49 17.48
N LEU A 14 -13.46 -43.55 18.25
CA LEU A 14 -14.58 -42.70 17.86
C LEU A 14 -14.16 -41.27 17.51
N ALA A 15 -12.89 -40.89 17.69
CA ALA A 15 -12.40 -39.56 17.35
C ALA A 15 -12.75 -39.11 15.91
N PRO A 16 -12.64 -39.97 14.86
CA PRO A 16 -13.07 -39.58 13.50
C PRO A 16 -14.57 -39.26 13.39
N LEU A 17 -15.43 -39.95 14.16
CA LEU A 17 -16.85 -39.67 14.21
C LEU A 17 -17.09 -38.29 14.84
N TRP A 18 -16.47 -38.00 15.98
CA TRP A 18 -16.64 -36.72 16.66
C TRP A 18 -16.10 -35.55 15.85
N ALA A 19 -15.00 -35.73 15.12
CA ALA A 19 -14.50 -34.76 14.14
C ALA A 19 -15.53 -34.50 13.01
N ALA A 20 -16.13 -35.55 12.44
CA ALA A 20 -17.13 -35.40 11.38
C ALA A 20 -18.43 -34.74 11.87
N VAL A 21 -18.86 -35.01 13.11
CA VAL A 21 -19.99 -34.33 13.75
C VAL A 21 -19.63 -32.87 14.06
N HIS A 22 -18.42 -32.59 14.57
CA HIS A 22 -17.90 -31.24 14.82
C HIS A 22 -17.94 -30.38 13.55
N ASP A 23 -17.45 -30.91 12.43
CA ASP A 23 -17.47 -30.20 11.15
C ASP A 23 -18.89 -29.90 10.65
N ARG A 24 -19.83 -30.84 10.83
CA ARG A 24 -21.25 -30.64 10.47
C ARG A 24 -21.92 -29.57 11.33
N LEU A 25 -21.67 -29.58 12.65
CA LEU A 25 -22.18 -28.56 13.56
C LEU A 25 -21.56 -27.20 13.23
N CYS A 26 -20.25 -27.14 12.96
CA CYS A 26 -19.57 -25.91 12.55
C CYS A 26 -20.03 -25.40 11.16
N ALA A 27 -20.57 -26.28 10.32
CA ALA A 27 -21.21 -25.92 9.05
C ALA A 27 -22.67 -25.44 9.20
N GLY A 28 -23.16 -25.27 10.44
CA GLY A 28 -24.51 -24.75 10.74
C GLY A 28 -25.61 -25.82 10.74
N THR A 29 -25.26 -27.11 10.83
CA THR A 29 -26.26 -28.18 10.94
C THR A 29 -26.87 -28.17 12.35
N ASP A 30 -28.19 -28.05 12.46
CA ASP A 30 -28.89 -28.18 13.74
C ASP A 30 -28.66 -29.58 14.36
N PRO A 31 -28.14 -29.67 15.61
CA PRO A 31 -27.94 -30.95 16.29
C PRO A 31 -29.22 -31.78 16.40
N ALA A 32 -30.39 -31.15 16.51
CA ALA A 32 -31.69 -31.84 16.53
C ALA A 32 -32.04 -32.48 15.17
N ALA A 33 -31.68 -31.82 14.08
CA ALA A 33 -31.96 -32.25 12.71
C ALA A 33 -30.95 -33.27 12.15
N MET A 34 -29.77 -33.44 12.77
CA MET A 34 -28.69 -34.30 12.27
C MET A 34 -29.06 -35.79 12.26
N ALA A 35 -29.54 -36.29 11.12
CA ALA A 35 -29.97 -37.67 10.97
C ALA A 35 -28.80 -38.67 10.91
N SER A 36 -27.77 -38.35 10.13
CA SER A 36 -26.60 -39.21 9.93
C SER A 36 -25.39 -38.40 9.46
N VAL A 37 -24.18 -38.87 9.76
CA VAL A 37 -22.93 -38.31 9.26
C VAL A 37 -22.15 -39.41 8.51
N ARG A 38 -21.41 -39.02 7.48
CA ARG A 38 -20.45 -39.92 6.81
C ARG A 38 -19.06 -39.63 7.37
N VAL A 39 -18.39 -40.67 7.85
CA VAL A 39 -17.10 -40.62 8.52
C VAL A 39 -16.07 -41.34 7.67
N THR A 40 -15.05 -40.61 7.24
CA THR A 40 -13.88 -41.16 6.54
C THR A 40 -12.83 -41.58 7.57
N GLY A 41 -12.23 -42.78 7.40
CA GLY A 41 -11.15 -43.22 8.28
C GLY A 41 -11.58 -43.69 9.67
N LEU A 42 -12.85 -44.08 9.86
CA LEU A 42 -13.30 -44.69 11.10
C LEU A 42 -12.67 -46.09 11.27
N PRO A 43 -11.91 -46.35 12.34
CA PRO A 43 -11.22 -47.63 12.52
C PRO A 43 -12.20 -48.79 12.72
N PRO A 44 -11.81 -50.04 12.41
CA PRO A 44 -12.68 -51.22 12.58
C PRO A 44 -13.22 -51.37 14.01
N ALA A 45 -12.42 -51.02 15.02
CA ALA A 45 -12.84 -51.02 16.43
C ALA A 45 -13.99 -50.04 16.70
N GLY A 46 -13.94 -48.83 16.12
CA GLY A 46 -15.00 -47.83 16.23
C GLY A 46 -16.27 -48.26 15.50
N VAL A 47 -16.14 -48.90 14.33
CA VAL A 47 -17.28 -49.50 13.62
C VAL A 47 -17.94 -50.59 14.47
N ALA A 48 -17.15 -51.48 15.07
CA ALA A 48 -17.66 -52.56 15.90
C ALA A 48 -18.38 -52.02 17.15
N ALA A 49 -17.81 -51.02 17.83
CA ALA A 49 -18.42 -50.37 18.98
C ALA A 49 -19.78 -49.74 18.63
N LEU A 50 -19.84 -48.95 17.54
CA LEU A 50 -21.09 -48.32 17.11
C LEU A 50 -22.16 -49.35 16.70
N ARG A 51 -21.77 -50.45 16.04
CA ARG A 51 -22.70 -51.54 15.70
C ARG A 51 -23.24 -52.24 16.93
N ALA A 52 -22.40 -52.50 17.93
CA ALA A 52 -22.83 -53.10 19.19
C ALA A 52 -23.88 -52.24 19.92
N TRP A 53 -23.84 -50.92 19.75
CA TRP A 53 -24.82 -50.01 20.35
C TRP A 53 -26.09 -49.84 19.51
N LEU A 54 -25.98 -49.88 18.18
CA LEU A 54 -27.04 -49.47 17.26
C LEU A 54 -27.79 -50.62 16.60
N ASP A 55 -27.22 -51.83 16.55
CA ASP A 55 -27.85 -52.98 15.91
C ASP A 55 -28.76 -53.71 16.90
N ASP A 56 -30.06 -53.74 16.57
CA ASP A 56 -31.04 -54.55 17.30
C ASP A 56 -31.09 -56.00 16.78
N ALA A 57 -31.66 -56.91 17.59
CA ALA A 57 -31.81 -58.32 17.24
C ALA A 57 -32.58 -58.55 15.92
N GLY A 58 -33.43 -57.61 15.51
CA GLY A 58 -34.17 -57.65 14.25
C GLY A 58 -33.30 -57.32 13.02
N ARG A 59 -32.36 -56.38 13.15
CA ARG A 59 -31.38 -56.01 12.10
C ARG A 59 -30.35 -57.10 11.88
N LEU A 60 -29.85 -57.67 12.98
CA LEU A 60 -28.90 -58.78 12.98
C LEU A 60 -29.49 -60.02 12.28
N ARG A 61 -30.75 -60.35 12.55
CA ARG A 61 -31.47 -61.46 11.87
C ARG A 61 -31.65 -61.24 10.37
N ARG A 62 -31.68 -59.98 9.90
CA ARG A 62 -31.81 -59.63 8.48
C ARG A 62 -30.45 -59.45 7.78
N GLY A 63 -29.33 -59.67 8.48
CA GLY A 63 -27.99 -59.44 7.95
C GLY A 63 -27.68 -57.96 7.66
N THR A 64 -28.40 -57.04 8.28
CA THR A 64 -28.25 -55.59 8.07
C THR A 64 -27.66 -54.92 9.29
N SER A 65 -26.93 -53.81 9.10
CA SER A 65 -26.40 -52.99 10.19
C SER A 65 -26.84 -51.53 10.04
N ALA A 66 -27.06 -50.86 11.16
CA ALA A 66 -27.33 -49.44 11.25
C ALA A 66 -26.12 -48.60 10.79
N VAL A 67 -24.90 -49.11 10.98
CA VAL A 67 -23.67 -48.50 10.46
C VAL A 67 -23.27 -49.16 9.15
N VAL A 68 -23.47 -48.45 8.05
CA VAL A 68 -23.15 -48.91 6.70
C VAL A 68 -21.75 -48.43 6.33
N VAL A 69 -20.86 -49.35 5.98
CA VAL A 69 -19.50 -49.03 5.53
C VAL A 69 -19.40 -49.32 4.03
N ASP A 70 -19.02 -48.31 3.26
CA ASP A 70 -18.82 -48.40 1.82
C ASP A 70 -17.45 -47.83 1.43
N ALA A 71 -17.13 -47.81 0.12
CA ALA A 71 -15.87 -47.28 -0.40
C ALA A 71 -15.63 -45.78 -0.09
N ARG A 72 -16.67 -45.05 0.34
CA ARG A 72 -16.64 -43.63 0.70
C ARG A 72 -16.61 -43.41 2.22
N GLY A 73 -16.60 -44.47 3.03
CA GLY A 73 -16.51 -44.44 4.49
C GLY A 73 -17.73 -45.01 5.21
N ALA A 74 -17.81 -44.75 6.53
CA ALA A 74 -18.88 -45.24 7.39
C ALA A 74 -20.02 -44.21 7.49
N ARG A 75 -21.26 -44.59 7.17
CA ARG A 75 -22.46 -43.80 7.44
C ARG A 75 -22.98 -44.15 8.83
N VAL A 76 -22.88 -43.21 9.76
CA VAL A 76 -23.30 -43.37 11.17
C VAL A 76 -24.61 -42.61 11.40
N PRO A 77 -25.69 -43.26 11.88
CA PRO A 77 -26.96 -42.61 12.16
C PRO A 77 -26.91 -41.87 13.49
N VAL A 78 -26.48 -40.60 13.46
CA VAL A 78 -26.33 -39.73 14.64
C VAL A 78 -27.63 -39.62 15.46
N ARG A 79 -28.81 -39.60 14.81
CA ARG A 79 -30.10 -39.58 15.52
C ARG A 79 -30.30 -40.84 16.39
N ALA A 80 -29.98 -42.02 15.86
CA ALA A 80 -30.10 -43.26 16.60
C ALA A 80 -29.03 -43.35 17.71
N LEU A 81 -27.81 -42.87 17.43
CA LEU A 81 -26.74 -42.80 18.41
C LEU A 81 -27.11 -41.91 19.61
N ARG A 82 -27.71 -40.75 19.36
CA ARG A 82 -28.22 -39.87 20.41
C ARG A 82 -29.32 -40.52 21.24
N GLN A 83 -30.22 -41.29 20.63
CA GLN A 83 -31.27 -42.02 21.36
C GLN A 83 -30.69 -43.09 22.28
N VAL A 84 -29.72 -43.88 21.78
CA VAL A 84 -29.06 -44.93 22.57
C VAL A 84 -28.25 -44.35 23.72
N LEU A 85 -27.51 -43.26 23.47
CA LEU A 85 -26.71 -42.56 24.48
C LEU A 85 -27.55 -41.59 25.35
N ARG A 86 -28.85 -41.47 25.09
CA ARG A 86 -29.79 -40.54 25.77
C ARG A 86 -29.27 -39.09 25.80
N LEU A 87 -28.77 -38.62 24.67
CA LEU A 87 -28.21 -37.27 24.50
C LEU A 87 -29.26 -36.29 23.96
N GLU A 88 -29.53 -35.24 24.73
CA GLU A 88 -30.24 -34.07 24.21
C GLU A 88 -29.36 -33.32 23.18
N PRO A 89 -29.93 -32.47 22.31
CA PRO A 89 -29.15 -31.77 21.28
C PRO A 89 -27.96 -30.96 21.85
N GLN A 90 -28.12 -30.38 23.03
CA GLN A 90 -27.08 -29.64 23.74
C GLN A 90 -25.97 -30.54 24.30
N ASP A 91 -26.31 -31.76 24.74
CA ASP A 91 -25.33 -32.73 25.24
C ASP A 91 -24.44 -33.26 24.12
N LEU A 92 -24.98 -33.36 22.90
CA LEU A 92 -24.18 -33.70 21.72
C LEU A 92 -23.11 -32.64 21.45
N VAL A 93 -23.44 -31.35 21.59
CA VAL A 93 -22.48 -30.26 21.39
C VAL A 93 -21.38 -30.34 22.45
N ALA A 94 -21.74 -30.44 23.73
CA ALA A 94 -20.78 -30.56 24.83
C ALA A 94 -19.86 -31.79 24.67
N LEU A 95 -20.42 -32.94 24.28
CA LEU A 95 -19.66 -34.17 24.02
C LEU A 95 -18.65 -33.97 22.89
N VAL A 96 -19.08 -33.38 21.78
CA VAL A 96 -18.22 -33.14 20.61
C VAL A 96 -17.12 -32.13 20.93
N GLU A 97 -17.43 -31.06 21.66
CA GLU A 97 -16.41 -30.08 22.10
C GLU A 97 -15.36 -30.73 23.00
N GLN A 98 -15.78 -31.58 23.93
CA GLN A 98 -14.88 -32.33 24.80
C GLN A 98 -14.04 -33.34 24.01
N ALA A 99 -14.65 -34.08 23.08
CA ALA A 99 -13.95 -35.12 22.29
C ALA A 99 -12.94 -34.54 21.29
N VAL A 100 -13.23 -33.37 20.71
CA VAL A 100 -12.34 -32.70 19.73
C VAL A 100 -11.39 -31.71 20.41
N GLY A 101 -11.67 -31.30 21.65
CA GLY A 101 -10.84 -30.36 22.41
C GLY A 101 -10.93 -28.90 21.93
N ARG A 102 -12.00 -28.54 21.21
CA ARG A 102 -12.24 -27.17 20.71
C ARG A 102 -13.73 -26.86 20.59
N PRO A 103 -14.16 -25.60 20.76
CA PRO A 103 -15.57 -25.23 20.72
C PRO A 103 -16.19 -25.45 19.34
N VAL A 104 -17.50 -25.68 19.30
CA VAL A 104 -18.32 -25.69 18.10
C VAL A 104 -18.71 -24.25 17.79
N VAL A 105 -18.16 -23.70 16.70
CA VAL A 105 -18.50 -22.36 16.22
C VAL A 105 -19.27 -22.51 14.93
N ASP A 106 -20.49 -21.96 14.86
CA ASP A 106 -21.30 -21.93 13.64
C ASP A 106 -20.66 -20.98 12.62
N ARG A 107 -19.76 -21.52 11.81
CA ARG A 107 -19.04 -20.78 10.76
C ARG A 107 -19.97 -20.36 9.64
N ALA A 108 -21.07 -21.08 9.40
CA ALA A 108 -22.05 -20.71 8.39
C ALA A 108 -22.80 -19.44 8.82
N ARG A 109 -23.29 -19.41 10.06
CA ARG A 109 -23.92 -18.22 10.65
C ARG A 109 -22.96 -17.06 10.77
N GLN A 110 -21.71 -17.29 11.20
CA GLN A 110 -20.69 -16.25 11.25
C GLN A 110 -20.44 -15.64 9.86
N ARG A 111 -20.27 -16.46 8.82
CA ARG A 111 -20.09 -15.96 7.44
C ARG A 111 -21.29 -15.16 6.96
N MET A 112 -22.51 -15.60 7.25
CA MET A 112 -23.72 -14.87 6.88
C MET A 112 -23.77 -13.50 7.59
N SER A 113 -23.45 -13.45 8.88
CA SER A 113 -23.35 -12.20 9.64
C SER A 113 -22.25 -11.29 9.11
N ASP A 114 -21.07 -11.82 8.77
CA ASP A 114 -19.97 -11.04 8.19
C ASP A 114 -20.34 -10.49 6.80
N THR A 115 -21.03 -11.29 5.97
CA THR A 115 -21.53 -10.85 4.67
C THR A 115 -22.58 -9.74 4.82
N ALA A 116 -23.52 -9.89 5.74
CA ALA A 116 -24.53 -8.86 6.02
C ALA A 116 -23.88 -7.56 6.52
N LEU A 117 -22.93 -7.65 7.45
CA LEU A 117 -22.21 -6.48 7.96
C LEU A 117 -21.44 -5.75 6.84
N ARG A 118 -20.76 -6.49 5.96
CA ARG A 118 -20.07 -5.91 4.79
C ARG A 118 -21.06 -5.24 3.85
N GLN A 119 -22.20 -5.86 3.59
CA GLN A 119 -23.24 -5.28 2.74
C GLN A 119 -23.77 -3.97 3.33
N ASP A 120 -24.02 -3.92 4.64
CA ASP A 120 -24.49 -2.72 5.34
C ASP A 120 -23.47 -1.58 5.30
N VAL A 121 -22.17 -1.88 5.46
CA VAL A 121 -21.09 -0.88 5.35
C VAL A 121 -21.04 -0.28 3.94
N TRP A 122 -21.13 -1.11 2.89
CA TRP A 122 -21.05 -0.62 1.52
C TRP A 122 -22.33 0.09 1.07
N GLN A 123 -23.49 -0.34 1.55
CA GLN A 123 -24.74 0.38 1.34
C GLN A 123 -24.69 1.77 2.01
N TYR A 124 -24.12 1.85 3.21
CA TYR A 124 -23.88 3.13 3.88
C TYR A 124 -22.91 4.03 3.08
N ALA A 125 -21.79 3.48 2.61
CA ALA A 125 -20.82 4.22 1.80
C ALA A 125 -21.45 4.79 0.52
N ALA A 126 -22.22 3.96 -0.21
CA ALA A 126 -22.93 4.38 -1.41
C ALA A 126 -23.96 5.49 -1.15
N ALA A 127 -24.60 5.48 0.04
CA ALA A 127 -25.55 6.51 0.42
C ALA A 127 -24.86 7.84 0.77
N GLN A 128 -23.76 7.81 1.54
CA GLN A 128 -23.04 9.02 1.96
C GLN A 128 -22.23 9.68 0.83
N LEU A 129 -21.70 8.87 -0.08
CA LEU A 129 -20.84 9.31 -1.20
C LEU A 129 -21.55 9.07 -2.54
N SER A 130 -22.83 9.41 -2.63
CA SER A 130 -23.66 9.17 -3.82
C SER A 130 -23.17 9.91 -5.08
N ALA A 131 -22.47 11.03 -4.91
CA ALA A 131 -21.82 11.77 -5.99
C ALA A 131 -20.51 11.13 -6.48
N CYS A 132 -19.96 10.15 -5.75
CA CYS A 132 -18.68 9.52 -6.06
C CYS A 132 -18.78 7.97 -6.05
N PRO A 133 -19.60 7.37 -6.92
CA PRO A 133 -19.77 5.92 -6.98
C PRO A 133 -18.48 5.17 -7.37
N GLY A 134 -17.57 5.78 -8.12
CA GLY A 134 -16.28 5.21 -8.52
C GLY A 134 -15.34 5.02 -7.33
N LEU A 135 -15.27 6.01 -6.44
CA LEU A 135 -14.56 5.94 -5.16
C LEU A 135 -15.08 4.77 -4.32
N VAL A 136 -16.41 4.66 -4.15
CA VAL A 136 -17.02 3.58 -3.39
C VAL A 136 -16.69 2.21 -4.00
N ALA A 137 -16.75 2.08 -5.33
CA ALA A 137 -16.39 0.86 -6.04
C ALA A 137 -14.92 0.48 -5.82
N ARG A 138 -14.00 1.45 -5.86
CA ARG A 138 -12.57 1.23 -5.60
C ARG A 138 -12.28 0.86 -4.16
N MET A 139 -12.92 1.52 -3.19
CA MET A 139 -12.83 1.16 -1.77
C MET A 139 -13.31 -0.28 -1.57
N ARG A 140 -14.41 -0.67 -2.23
CA ARG A 140 -14.95 -2.04 -2.18
C ARG A 140 -14.01 -3.06 -2.81
N ALA A 141 -13.38 -2.74 -3.94
CA ALA A 141 -12.43 -3.62 -4.63
C ALA A 141 -11.13 -3.84 -3.84
N ALA A 142 -10.65 -2.81 -3.12
CA ALA A 142 -9.48 -2.92 -2.24
C ALA A 142 -9.73 -3.82 -1.02
N GLY A 143 -11.01 -4.05 -0.65
CA GLY A 143 -11.41 -4.88 0.48
C GLY A 143 -11.42 -4.14 1.82
N ILE A 144 -12.01 -4.81 2.83
CA ILE A 144 -11.97 -4.40 4.24
C ILE A 144 -11.25 -5.53 4.99
N GLY A 145 -10.25 -5.22 5.80
CA GLY A 145 -9.73 -6.18 6.78
C GLY A 145 -10.88 -6.61 7.73
N VAL A 146 -10.88 -7.85 8.20
CA VAL A 146 -12.04 -8.43 8.92
C VAL A 146 -12.39 -7.69 10.23
N ASP A 147 -11.54 -6.78 10.70
CA ASP A 147 -11.68 -5.99 11.94
C ASP A 147 -12.04 -4.49 11.75
N GLU A 148 -12.32 -4.02 10.53
CA GLU A 148 -12.28 -2.57 10.22
C GLU A 148 -13.62 -1.93 9.80
N GLY A 149 -14.77 -2.56 10.10
CA GLY A 149 -16.09 -2.00 9.73
C GLY A 149 -16.33 -0.58 10.29
N THR A 150 -15.83 -0.29 11.50
CA THR A 150 -15.82 1.04 12.11
C THR A 150 -14.85 2.01 11.43
N GLY A 151 -13.69 1.51 11.00
CA GLY A 151 -12.68 2.28 10.25
C GLY A 151 -13.20 2.76 8.90
N VAL A 152 -13.88 1.89 8.15
CA VAL A 152 -14.49 2.27 6.85
C VAL A 152 -15.60 3.29 7.04
N ARG A 153 -16.47 3.12 8.03
CA ARG A 153 -17.52 4.11 8.32
C ARG A 153 -16.91 5.47 8.69
N LYS A 154 -15.91 5.50 9.57
CA LYS A 154 -15.19 6.73 9.93
C LYS A 154 -14.60 7.42 8.71
N LEU A 155 -13.95 6.66 7.81
CA LEU A 155 -13.39 7.19 6.57
C LEU A 155 -14.47 7.73 5.62
N VAL A 156 -15.57 7.00 5.44
CA VAL A 156 -16.72 7.45 4.63
C VAL A 156 -17.30 8.74 5.19
N ASP A 157 -17.50 8.83 6.51
CA ASP A 157 -18.02 10.02 7.17
C ASP A 157 -17.08 11.22 6.98
N ALA A 158 -15.77 10.99 7.12
CA ALA A 158 -14.74 12.00 6.88
C ALA A 158 -14.79 12.53 5.44
N LEU A 159 -14.81 11.63 4.46
CA LEU A 159 -14.86 11.99 3.03
C LEU A 159 -16.16 12.71 2.67
N ALA A 160 -17.30 12.26 3.21
CA ALA A 160 -18.59 12.90 2.99
C ALA A 160 -18.67 14.28 3.66
N ALA A 161 -18.05 14.45 4.83
CA ALA A 161 -17.93 15.75 5.49
C ALA A 161 -17.05 16.73 4.68
N VAL A 162 -15.93 16.25 4.13
CA VAL A 162 -15.08 17.05 3.24
C VAL A 162 -15.82 17.41 1.96
N ALA A 163 -16.49 16.46 1.29
CA ALA A 163 -17.21 16.71 0.04
C ALA A 163 -18.22 17.87 0.15
N LYS A 164 -18.90 17.99 1.29
CA LYS A 164 -19.87 19.08 1.56
C LYS A 164 -19.22 20.47 1.72
N ARG A 165 -17.91 20.53 1.90
CA ARG A 165 -17.12 21.77 2.09
C ARG A 165 -16.34 22.16 0.84
N LEU A 166 -16.43 21.39 -0.24
CA LEU A 166 -15.75 21.68 -1.51
C LEU A 166 -16.72 22.37 -2.50
N PRO A 167 -16.25 23.34 -3.28
CA PRO A 167 -14.95 24.00 -3.15
C PRO A 167 -14.89 24.87 -1.88
N ALA A 168 -13.73 24.91 -1.23
CA ALA A 168 -13.52 25.72 -0.04
C ALA A 168 -13.19 27.18 -0.39
N ASP A 169 -13.98 28.12 0.11
CA ASP A 169 -13.76 29.56 -0.04
C ASP A 169 -14.03 30.29 1.30
N PRO A 170 -13.02 30.98 1.90
CA PRO A 170 -11.64 31.10 1.43
C PRO A 170 -10.87 29.76 1.46
N PRO A 171 -9.78 29.61 0.69
CA PRO A 171 -8.96 28.40 0.70
C PRO A 171 -8.47 28.03 2.11
N VAL A 172 -8.43 26.73 2.39
CA VAL A 172 -8.09 26.17 3.70
C VAL A 172 -6.92 25.20 3.59
N SER A 173 -6.05 25.15 4.61
CA SER A 173 -4.99 24.13 4.63
C SER A 173 -5.58 22.74 4.87
N LEU A 174 -4.97 21.69 4.30
CA LEU A 174 -5.41 20.32 4.49
C LEU A 174 -5.42 19.90 5.97
N PRO A 175 -4.42 20.24 6.81
CA PRO A 175 -4.47 19.95 8.24
C PRO A 175 -5.64 20.65 8.95
N LYS A 176 -5.96 21.89 8.57
CA LYS A 176 -7.10 22.62 9.14
C LYS A 176 -8.43 22.00 8.71
N LEU A 177 -8.56 21.61 7.44
CA LEU A 177 -9.75 20.91 6.93
C LEU A 177 -9.94 19.56 7.64
N ALA A 178 -8.86 18.79 7.82
CA ALA A 178 -8.89 17.51 8.54
C ALA A 178 -9.30 17.71 10.01
N HIS A 179 -8.67 18.64 10.72
CA HIS A 179 -9.06 18.96 12.10
C HIS A 179 -10.53 19.39 12.22
N ASP A 180 -11.01 20.25 11.34
CA ASP A 180 -12.39 20.76 11.40
C ASP A 180 -13.44 19.72 11.00
N THR A 181 -13.06 18.65 10.29
CA THR A 181 -14.00 17.60 9.85
C THR A 181 -13.99 16.39 10.77
N VAL A 182 -12.83 15.97 11.26
CA VAL A 182 -12.66 14.73 12.03
C VAL A 182 -11.87 14.87 13.34
N GLY A 183 -11.44 16.08 13.68
CA GLY A 183 -10.70 16.36 14.92
C GLY A 183 -9.22 16.00 14.90
N ASP A 184 -8.70 15.49 13.77
CA ASP A 184 -7.32 15.04 13.62
C ASP A 184 -6.67 15.74 12.40
N PRO A 185 -5.67 16.63 12.60
CA PRO A 185 -5.02 17.35 11.51
C PRO A 185 -4.21 16.45 10.56
N HIS A 186 -3.85 15.24 10.97
CA HIS A 186 -3.06 14.29 10.18
C HIS A 186 -3.92 13.25 9.44
N PHE A 187 -5.24 13.28 9.65
CA PHE A 187 -6.13 12.25 9.12
C PHE A 187 -6.08 12.12 7.60
N PHE A 188 -5.86 13.22 6.89
CA PHE A 188 -5.78 13.25 5.43
C PHE A 188 -4.36 13.44 4.89
N ASP A 189 -3.32 13.15 5.68
CA ASP A 189 -1.94 13.19 5.21
C ASP A 189 -1.80 12.34 3.93
N LEU A 190 -1.12 12.87 2.92
CA LEU A 190 -1.18 12.34 1.55
C LEU A 190 -0.48 10.99 1.37
N ASP A 191 0.31 10.55 2.35
CA ASP A 191 0.94 9.23 2.45
C ASP A 191 0.05 8.20 3.17
N THR A 192 -1.14 8.60 3.64
CA THR A 192 -2.12 7.70 4.28
C THR A 192 -3.18 7.20 3.30
N LEU A 193 -3.86 6.11 3.66
CA LEU A 193 -5.02 5.61 2.91
C LEU A 193 -6.12 6.69 2.80
N ALA A 194 -6.40 7.41 3.88
CA ALA A 194 -7.42 8.45 3.91
C ALA A 194 -7.05 9.63 3.00
N GLY A 195 -5.79 10.07 3.01
CA GLY A 195 -5.27 11.05 2.05
C GLY A 195 -5.41 10.59 0.60
N SER A 196 -5.03 9.35 0.29
CA SER A 196 -5.23 8.78 -1.06
C SER A 196 -6.71 8.77 -1.47
N ARG A 197 -7.64 8.40 -0.57
CA ARG A 197 -9.07 8.42 -0.87
C ARG A 197 -9.63 9.83 -1.01
N LEU A 198 -9.07 10.82 -0.33
CA LEU A 198 -9.41 12.23 -0.54
C LEU A 198 -9.01 12.68 -1.95
N VAL A 199 -7.83 12.30 -2.43
CA VAL A 199 -7.40 12.61 -3.82
C VAL A 199 -8.34 11.97 -4.83
N THR A 200 -8.71 10.70 -4.63
CA THR A 200 -9.71 10.00 -5.45
C THR A 200 -11.06 10.73 -5.43
N LEU A 201 -11.54 11.13 -4.24
CA LEU A 201 -12.80 11.87 -4.08
C LEU A 201 -12.79 13.16 -4.91
N VAL A 202 -11.73 13.96 -4.78
CA VAL A 202 -11.61 15.23 -5.49
C VAL A 202 -11.48 15.03 -7.01
N ALA A 203 -10.73 14.03 -7.45
CA ALA A 203 -10.62 13.67 -8.87
C ALA A 203 -12.01 13.36 -9.45
N GLU A 204 -12.81 12.54 -8.76
CA GLU A 204 -14.15 12.17 -9.22
C GLU A 204 -15.13 13.35 -9.17
N LEU A 205 -15.15 14.13 -8.08
CA LEU A 205 -16.00 15.33 -7.97
C LEU A 205 -15.72 16.37 -9.06
N THR A 206 -14.46 16.46 -9.51
CA THR A 206 -14.05 17.42 -10.56
C THR A 206 -14.03 16.81 -11.97
N GLY A 207 -14.36 15.52 -12.12
CA GLY A 207 -14.33 14.81 -13.40
C GLY A 207 -12.92 14.68 -14.01
N GLN A 208 -11.88 14.70 -13.18
CA GLN A 208 -10.48 14.63 -13.61
C GLN A 208 -9.91 13.23 -13.41
N VAL A 209 -8.88 12.90 -14.19
CA VAL A 209 -8.08 11.68 -13.97
C VAL A 209 -7.27 11.85 -12.69
N GLU A 210 -7.28 10.85 -11.82
CA GLU A 210 -6.51 10.86 -10.58
C GLU A 210 -5.00 10.97 -10.89
N PRO A 211 -4.33 12.05 -10.46
CA PRO A 211 -2.92 12.24 -10.72
C PRO A 211 -2.08 11.37 -9.78
N THR A 212 -0.93 10.91 -10.27
CA THR A 212 0.05 10.15 -9.47
C THR A 212 1.24 11.00 -9.03
N ARG A 213 1.54 12.10 -9.72
CA ARG A 213 2.69 12.96 -9.45
C ARG A 213 2.42 13.90 -8.24
N PRO A 214 3.35 14.05 -7.28
CA PRO A 214 3.11 14.81 -6.04
C PRO A 214 2.68 16.27 -6.22
N ASP A 215 3.20 16.97 -7.24
CA ASP A 215 2.80 18.34 -7.61
C ASP A 215 1.40 18.38 -8.21
N ARG A 216 1.04 17.40 -9.06
CA ARG A 216 -0.27 17.30 -9.71
C ARG A 216 -1.36 16.92 -8.72
N ILE A 217 -1.06 16.06 -7.74
CA ILE A 217 -1.96 15.77 -6.61
C ILE A 217 -2.27 17.06 -5.84
N ARG A 218 -1.24 17.85 -5.50
CA ARG A 218 -1.44 19.13 -4.81
C ARG A 218 -2.23 20.13 -5.66
N ALA A 219 -1.92 20.23 -6.95
CA ALA A 219 -2.65 21.10 -7.87
C ALA A 219 -4.14 20.74 -7.96
N LEU A 220 -4.47 19.44 -8.03
CA LEU A 220 -5.85 18.95 -8.03
C LEU A 220 -6.61 19.38 -6.76
N LEU A 221 -5.99 19.21 -5.58
CA LEU A 221 -6.60 19.63 -4.31
C LEU A 221 -6.76 21.16 -4.23
N GLU A 222 -5.74 21.92 -4.66
CA GLU A 222 -5.78 23.39 -4.64
C GLU A 222 -6.88 23.97 -5.53
N GLN A 223 -7.23 23.32 -6.64
CA GLN A 223 -8.36 23.71 -7.50
C GLN A 223 -9.71 23.69 -6.76
N THR A 224 -9.82 22.91 -5.68
CA THR A 224 -11.02 22.86 -4.82
C THR A 224 -10.88 23.69 -3.55
N GLY A 225 -9.87 24.57 -3.47
CA GLY A 225 -9.62 25.42 -2.30
C GLY A 225 -8.91 24.70 -1.14
N VAL A 226 -8.44 23.47 -1.34
CA VAL A 226 -7.69 22.71 -0.33
C VAL A 226 -6.20 22.82 -0.59
N VAL A 227 -5.46 23.43 0.33
CA VAL A 227 -4.01 23.63 0.21
C VAL A 227 -3.28 22.60 1.04
N PRO A 228 -2.61 21.58 0.46
CA PRO A 228 -2.02 20.49 1.25
C PRO A 228 -0.80 20.95 2.06
N ASP A 229 0.35 21.03 1.41
CA ASP A 229 1.57 21.64 1.92
C ASP A 229 2.35 22.17 0.72
N ARG A 230 2.79 23.43 0.85
CA ARG A 230 3.57 24.15 -0.16
C ARG A 230 4.74 24.92 0.44
N LEU A 231 5.00 24.77 1.73
CA LEU A 231 5.97 25.57 2.49
C LEU A 231 7.06 24.70 3.15
N THR A 232 6.88 23.38 3.24
CA THR A 232 7.86 22.52 3.93
C THR A 232 9.04 22.15 3.04
N ALA A 233 8.78 21.72 1.80
CA ALA A 233 9.82 21.32 0.86
C ALA A 233 10.43 22.53 0.12
N THR A 234 11.72 22.44 -0.18
CA THR A 234 12.46 23.42 -0.99
C THR A 234 13.29 22.74 -2.08
N VAL A 235 13.49 23.44 -3.19
CA VAL A 235 14.55 23.17 -4.16
C VAL A 235 15.56 24.31 -4.08
N LEU A 236 16.86 23.99 -4.09
CA LEU A 236 17.91 25.02 -4.04
C LEU A 236 18.37 25.35 -5.45
N LEU A 237 18.37 26.62 -5.82
CA LEU A 237 18.82 27.10 -7.13
C LEU A 237 20.11 27.90 -7.00
N HIS A 238 21.10 27.59 -7.82
CA HIS A 238 22.39 28.28 -7.85
C HIS A 238 22.70 28.73 -9.28
N HIS A 239 23.02 30.01 -9.46
CA HIS A 239 23.28 30.65 -10.77
C HIS A 239 22.20 30.45 -11.84
N VAL A 240 20.97 30.10 -11.44
CA VAL A 240 19.83 29.96 -12.35
C VAL A 240 19.42 31.33 -12.87
N GLN A 241 19.43 31.46 -14.19
CA GLN A 241 19.17 32.71 -14.87
C GLN A 241 17.66 32.89 -15.09
N ALA A 242 17.14 34.05 -14.68
CA ALA A 242 15.75 34.43 -14.85
C ALA A 242 15.64 35.78 -15.58
N ILE A 243 14.74 35.83 -16.56
CA ILE A 243 14.52 36.95 -17.50
C ILE A 243 13.15 37.63 -17.29
N GLY A 244 12.40 37.25 -16.25
CA GLY A 244 11.16 37.92 -15.86
C GLY A 244 11.38 39.06 -14.86
N GLU A 245 10.32 39.73 -14.43
CA GLU A 245 10.39 40.84 -13.45
C GLU A 245 9.63 40.55 -12.15
N GLY A 246 9.28 39.28 -11.91
CA GLY A 246 8.60 38.84 -10.69
C GLY A 246 9.51 38.89 -9.46
N PRO A 247 8.93 38.72 -8.25
CA PRO A 247 9.70 38.69 -7.01
C PRO A 247 10.72 37.55 -6.98
N VAL A 248 10.36 36.37 -7.52
CA VAL A 248 11.29 35.24 -7.61
C VAL A 248 12.37 35.49 -8.67
N ASP A 249 12.04 36.08 -9.82
CA ASP A 249 13.04 36.44 -10.83
C ASP A 249 14.13 37.37 -10.27
N ARG A 250 13.74 38.42 -9.55
CA ARG A 250 14.68 39.33 -8.88
C ARG A 250 15.52 38.62 -7.82
N ARG A 251 14.89 37.78 -6.98
CA ARG A 251 15.62 36.97 -5.99
C ARG A 251 16.68 36.10 -6.65
N LEU A 252 16.40 35.50 -7.80
CA LEU A 252 17.37 34.66 -8.52
C LEU A 252 18.51 35.49 -9.14
N ARG A 253 18.20 36.65 -9.73
CA ARG A 253 19.22 37.53 -10.32
C ARG A 253 20.16 38.17 -9.29
N ASP A 254 19.62 38.58 -8.16
CA ASP A 254 20.37 39.35 -7.15
C ASP A 254 21.13 38.43 -6.18
N ALA A 255 20.90 37.12 -6.24
CA ALA A 255 21.48 36.17 -5.30
C ALA A 255 22.96 35.87 -5.59
N VAL A 256 23.78 36.00 -4.54
CA VAL A 256 25.20 35.60 -4.53
C VAL A 256 25.43 34.21 -3.93
N ALA A 257 24.36 33.57 -3.44
CA ALA A 257 24.35 32.26 -2.79
C ALA A 257 23.13 31.44 -3.28
N PRO A 258 23.10 30.11 -3.07
CA PRO A 258 21.95 29.30 -3.47
C PRO A 258 20.63 29.81 -2.87
N VAL A 259 19.59 29.91 -3.71
CA VAL A 259 18.26 30.38 -3.34
C VAL A 259 17.34 29.20 -3.11
N ALA A 260 16.80 29.07 -1.90
CA ALA A 260 15.74 28.11 -1.63
C ALA A 260 14.39 28.63 -2.14
N LEU A 261 13.74 27.84 -2.99
CA LEU A 261 12.37 28.08 -3.44
C LEU A 261 11.44 27.00 -2.89
N HIS A 262 10.29 27.42 -2.38
CA HIS A 262 9.20 26.52 -1.99
C HIS A 262 8.25 26.25 -3.15
N LEU A 263 7.38 25.24 -3.01
CA LEU A 263 6.31 25.03 -3.98
C LEU A 263 5.39 26.26 -4.11
N PHE A 264 5.19 27.02 -3.04
CA PHE A 264 4.48 28.31 -3.08
C PHE A 264 5.09 29.28 -4.10
N ASP A 265 6.42 29.45 -4.07
CA ASP A 265 7.12 30.36 -4.99
C ASP A 265 6.87 29.96 -6.44
N LEU A 266 7.04 28.66 -6.74
CA LEU A 266 6.90 28.10 -8.09
C LEU A 266 5.45 28.08 -8.62
N THR A 267 4.45 28.11 -7.74
CA THR A 267 3.03 28.02 -8.15
C THR A 267 2.31 29.37 -8.13
N ARG A 268 2.75 30.32 -7.32
CA ARG A 268 2.09 31.63 -7.18
C ARG A 268 2.85 32.76 -7.86
N THR A 269 4.17 32.67 -7.89
CA THR A 269 5.04 33.66 -8.54
C THR A 269 6.17 32.95 -9.30
N PRO A 270 5.84 32.05 -10.25
CA PRO A 270 6.85 31.28 -10.98
C PRO A 270 7.84 32.22 -11.68
N PRO A 271 9.16 31.97 -11.59
CA PRO A 271 10.13 32.72 -12.37
C PRO A 271 10.00 32.40 -13.86
N ARG A 272 10.39 33.35 -14.71
CA ARG A 272 10.63 33.14 -16.13
C ARG A 272 12.11 32.85 -16.32
N LEU A 273 12.45 31.57 -16.39
CA LEU A 273 13.78 31.05 -16.64
C LEU A 273 14.26 31.42 -18.05
N ASP A 274 15.55 31.66 -18.20
CA ASP A 274 16.18 31.86 -19.51
C ASP A 274 16.25 30.53 -20.29
N PRO A 275 15.60 30.38 -21.45
CA PRO A 275 15.67 29.16 -22.27
C PRO A 275 17.05 28.93 -22.91
N ALA A 276 17.93 29.95 -22.95
CA ALA A 276 19.29 29.79 -23.47
C ALA A 276 20.21 29.02 -22.51
N GLN A 277 19.79 28.87 -21.25
CA GLN A 277 20.57 28.16 -20.24
C GLN A 277 20.34 26.65 -20.29
N VAL A 278 21.27 25.89 -19.71
CA VAL A 278 21.08 24.47 -19.38
C VAL A 278 20.99 24.36 -17.87
N LEU A 279 19.86 23.87 -17.36
CA LEU A 279 19.66 23.66 -15.93
C LEU A 279 20.12 22.26 -15.54
N THR A 280 21.17 22.18 -14.73
CA THR A 280 21.70 20.89 -14.26
C THR A 280 21.14 20.57 -12.89
N VAL A 281 20.42 19.45 -12.82
CA VAL A 281 19.75 18.99 -11.62
C VAL A 281 20.67 18.00 -10.90
N VAL A 282 20.93 18.27 -9.63
CA VAL A 282 21.78 17.46 -8.75
C VAL A 282 20.96 16.97 -7.57
N GLU A 283 21.30 15.82 -7.01
CA GLU A 283 20.58 15.25 -5.87
C GLU A 283 21.10 15.79 -4.54
N ASN A 284 22.43 15.83 -4.37
CA ASN A 284 23.08 16.07 -3.09
C ASN A 284 23.48 17.55 -2.90
N PRO A 285 23.13 18.20 -1.77
CA PRO A 285 23.54 19.59 -1.50
C PRO A 285 25.05 19.82 -1.46
N SER A 286 25.84 18.79 -1.12
CA SER A 286 27.30 18.78 -1.16
C SER A 286 27.87 19.15 -2.55
N VAL A 287 27.15 18.86 -3.63
CA VAL A 287 27.53 19.24 -4.98
C VAL A 287 27.42 20.75 -5.18
N LEU A 288 26.45 21.41 -4.56
CA LEU A 288 26.38 22.88 -4.56
C LEU A 288 27.54 23.49 -3.77
N GLU A 289 27.92 22.89 -2.64
CA GLU A 289 29.11 23.32 -1.88
C GLU A 289 30.39 23.19 -2.72
N ALA A 290 30.54 22.08 -3.46
CA ALA A 290 31.65 21.90 -4.39
C ALA A 290 31.65 22.95 -5.51
N ALA A 291 30.48 23.28 -6.08
CA ALA A 291 30.34 24.32 -7.09
C ALA A 291 30.72 25.71 -6.54
N LEU A 292 30.26 26.05 -5.33
CA LEU A 292 30.61 27.28 -4.64
C LEU A 292 32.12 27.38 -4.38
N ALA A 293 32.72 26.31 -3.86
CA ALA A 293 34.17 26.26 -3.59
C ALA A 293 35.00 26.42 -4.87
N ARG A 294 34.51 25.90 -6.00
CA ARG A 294 35.16 26.01 -7.33
C ARG A 294 34.81 27.31 -8.07
N GLY A 295 33.87 28.12 -7.56
CA GLY A 295 33.36 29.30 -8.27
C GLY A 295 32.70 28.94 -9.61
N HIS A 296 32.06 27.78 -9.69
CA HIS A 296 31.53 27.24 -10.95
C HIS A 296 30.25 27.98 -11.36
N PRO A 297 30.19 28.57 -12.57
CA PRO A 297 29.11 29.49 -12.93
C PRO A 297 27.83 28.81 -13.47
N ALA A 298 27.82 27.48 -13.61
CA ALA A 298 26.70 26.80 -14.25
C ALA A 298 25.40 26.87 -13.43
N PRO A 299 24.24 26.99 -14.09
CA PRO A 299 22.93 26.87 -13.44
C PRO A 299 22.72 25.48 -12.83
N LEU A 300 22.58 25.41 -11.50
CA LEU A 300 22.31 24.18 -10.77
C LEU A 300 20.96 24.25 -10.03
N ALA A 301 20.24 23.13 -10.00
CA ALA A 301 19.09 22.90 -9.13
C ALA A 301 19.33 21.66 -8.26
N CYS A 302 19.24 21.78 -6.95
CA CYS A 302 19.44 20.66 -6.02
C CYS A 302 18.12 20.21 -5.39
N THR A 303 17.75 18.95 -5.62
CA THR A 303 16.50 18.35 -5.10
C THR A 303 16.59 17.89 -3.66
N SER A 304 17.81 17.68 -3.15
CA SER A 304 18.10 17.21 -1.78
C SER A 304 17.48 15.83 -1.50
N GLY A 305 17.70 14.88 -2.42
CA GLY A 305 17.18 13.51 -2.37
C GLY A 305 15.96 13.28 -3.28
N GLN A 306 15.01 12.47 -2.78
CA GLN A 306 13.81 12.04 -3.52
C GLN A 306 12.99 13.23 -4.06
N LEU A 307 12.47 13.08 -5.28
CA LEU A 307 11.67 14.11 -5.93
C LEU A 307 10.36 14.37 -5.16
N ARG A 308 10.20 15.59 -4.68
CA ARG A 308 8.99 16.11 -4.05
C ARG A 308 8.21 16.97 -5.02
N ALA A 309 7.07 17.47 -4.57
CA ALA A 309 6.21 18.33 -5.40
C ALA A 309 6.93 19.60 -5.89
N VAL A 310 7.80 20.20 -5.08
CA VAL A 310 8.59 21.38 -5.48
C VAL A 310 9.54 21.06 -6.64
N ASP A 311 10.18 19.88 -6.61
CA ASP A 311 11.11 19.44 -7.64
C ASP A 311 10.37 19.16 -8.95
N HIS A 312 9.26 18.41 -8.87
CA HIS A 312 8.40 18.16 -10.03
C HIS A 312 7.83 19.45 -10.64
N ALA A 313 7.49 20.44 -9.82
CA ALA A 313 7.01 21.74 -10.27
C ALA A 313 8.10 22.54 -10.98
N LEU A 314 9.33 22.57 -10.45
CA LEU A 314 10.47 23.23 -11.09
C LEU A 314 10.81 22.57 -12.43
N LEU A 315 10.91 21.24 -12.45
CA LEU A 315 11.24 20.47 -13.66
C LEU A 315 10.18 20.69 -14.75
N GLN A 316 8.90 20.67 -14.38
CA GLN A 316 7.82 20.97 -15.32
C GLN A 316 7.91 22.42 -15.82
N LEU A 317 8.16 23.39 -14.93
CA LEU A 317 8.32 24.80 -15.30
C LEU A 317 9.46 24.99 -16.31
N ALA A 318 10.60 24.32 -16.10
CA ALA A 318 11.74 24.34 -17.02
C ALA A 318 11.37 23.78 -18.40
N VAL A 319 10.69 22.63 -18.45
CA VAL A 319 10.19 22.03 -19.70
C VAL A 319 9.20 22.95 -20.41
N ASP A 320 8.23 23.48 -19.69
CA ASP A 320 7.19 24.36 -20.25
C ASP A 320 7.77 25.66 -20.81
N GLN A 321 8.92 26.11 -20.29
CA GLN A 321 9.64 27.29 -20.75
C GLN A 321 10.77 26.98 -21.75
N GLY A 322 10.95 25.72 -22.15
CA GLY A 322 11.95 25.31 -23.14
C GLY A 322 13.40 25.31 -22.64
N VAL A 323 13.62 25.25 -21.33
CA VAL A 323 14.95 25.13 -20.72
C VAL A 323 15.44 23.69 -20.86
N ALA A 324 16.65 23.50 -21.39
CA ALA A 324 17.27 22.18 -21.48
C ALA A 324 17.65 21.68 -20.07
N LEU A 325 17.30 20.43 -19.77
CA LEU A 325 17.58 19.79 -18.49
C LEU A 325 18.72 18.78 -18.58
N GLN A 326 19.58 18.80 -17.56
CA GLN A 326 20.53 17.72 -17.27
C GLN A 326 20.26 17.18 -15.88
N TYR A 327 20.58 15.91 -15.64
CA TYR A 327 20.50 15.31 -14.31
C TYR A 327 21.75 14.50 -14.01
N THR A 328 22.20 14.60 -12.77
CA THR A 328 23.19 13.71 -12.16
C THR A 328 22.75 13.36 -10.74
N GLY A 329 23.02 12.12 -10.33
CA GLY A 329 22.69 11.56 -9.03
C GLY A 329 23.71 10.51 -8.64
N ASP A 330 23.50 9.84 -7.50
CA ASP A 330 24.33 8.72 -7.09
C ASP A 330 24.19 7.55 -8.08
N LEU A 331 25.28 6.81 -8.34
CA LEU A 331 25.21 5.53 -9.05
C LEU A 331 24.87 4.41 -8.07
N ASP A 332 23.61 4.42 -7.62
CA ASP A 332 22.98 3.39 -6.81
C ASP A 332 21.52 3.13 -7.24
N GLY A 333 20.80 2.28 -6.51
CA GLY A 333 19.41 1.95 -6.85
C GLY A 333 18.48 3.18 -6.84
N PRO A 334 18.37 3.91 -5.72
CA PRO A 334 17.55 5.13 -5.63
C PRO A 334 17.93 6.22 -6.62
N GLY A 335 19.22 6.56 -6.75
CA GLY A 335 19.72 7.60 -7.64
C GLY A 335 19.44 7.28 -9.12
N LEU A 336 19.61 6.02 -9.54
CA LEU A 336 19.25 5.59 -10.89
C LEU A 336 17.74 5.61 -11.13
N ALA A 337 16.91 5.33 -10.12
CA ALA A 337 15.45 5.43 -10.23
C ALA A 337 14.99 6.90 -10.40
N ILE A 338 15.61 7.84 -9.69
CA ILE A 338 15.38 9.27 -9.89
C ILE A 338 15.85 9.68 -11.29
N ALA A 339 17.06 9.31 -11.70
CA ALA A 339 17.60 9.60 -13.02
C ALA A 339 16.65 9.17 -14.15
N HIS A 340 16.15 7.93 -14.07
CA HIS A 340 15.17 7.42 -15.02
C HIS A 340 13.89 8.26 -15.01
N THR A 341 13.36 8.58 -13.82
CA THR A 341 12.15 9.38 -13.67
C THR A 341 12.32 10.77 -14.32
N VAL A 342 13.46 11.43 -14.07
CA VAL A 342 13.72 12.76 -14.61
C VAL A 342 13.91 12.72 -16.13
N ALA A 343 14.69 11.76 -16.64
CA ALA A 343 14.89 11.58 -18.07
C ALA A 343 13.58 11.27 -18.81
N ARG A 344 12.77 10.33 -18.28
CA ARG A 344 11.52 9.91 -18.91
C ARG A 344 10.44 10.99 -18.89
N LEU A 345 10.25 11.67 -17.75
CA LEU A 345 9.16 12.63 -17.60
C LEU A 345 9.49 14.03 -18.11
N TYR A 346 10.77 14.41 -18.11
CA TYR A 346 11.20 15.78 -18.40
C TYR A 346 12.25 15.88 -19.52
N GLY A 347 12.66 14.76 -20.10
CA GLY A 347 13.63 14.76 -21.21
C GLY A 347 15.05 15.16 -20.79
N ALA A 348 15.38 15.06 -19.50
CA ALA A 348 16.72 15.42 -19.03
C ALA A 348 17.79 14.48 -19.58
N ARG A 349 18.93 15.05 -19.99
CA ARG A 349 20.13 14.29 -20.33
C ARG A 349 20.85 13.85 -19.06
N LEU A 350 21.15 12.57 -18.93
CA LEU A 350 21.97 12.06 -17.83
C LEU A 350 23.44 12.44 -18.04
N VAL A 351 24.10 12.92 -16.99
CA VAL A 351 25.51 13.34 -17.02
C VAL A 351 26.25 12.69 -15.86
N ALA A 352 27.46 12.19 -16.14
CA ALA A 352 28.29 11.50 -15.16
C ALA A 352 27.58 10.30 -14.49
N MET A 353 26.65 9.67 -15.22
CA MET A 353 25.90 8.48 -14.80
C MET A 353 26.01 7.38 -15.86
N ASP A 354 27.25 7.12 -16.29
CA ASP A 354 27.56 6.19 -17.38
C ASP A 354 28.73 5.26 -17.01
N LEU A 355 28.98 4.27 -17.87
CA LEU A 355 30.07 3.31 -17.70
C LEU A 355 31.43 3.97 -17.57
N ALA A 356 31.68 5.02 -18.35
CA ALA A 356 32.96 5.72 -18.30
C ALA A 356 33.18 6.38 -16.93
N THR A 357 32.12 6.92 -16.32
CA THR A 357 32.18 7.48 -14.97
C THR A 357 32.41 6.39 -13.93
N LEU A 358 31.76 5.24 -14.07
CA LEU A 358 32.00 4.09 -13.20
C LEU A 358 33.46 3.59 -13.30
N HIS A 359 34.01 3.53 -14.51
CA HIS A 359 35.41 3.14 -14.74
C HIS A 359 36.39 4.12 -14.12
N ASP A 360 36.16 5.42 -14.29
CA ASP A 360 36.97 6.48 -13.68
C ASP A 360 36.90 6.44 -12.14
N ALA A 361 35.76 6.05 -11.58
CA ALA A 361 35.61 5.87 -10.13
C ALA A 361 36.37 4.64 -9.58
N GLY A 362 36.74 3.71 -10.46
CA GLY A 362 37.55 2.55 -10.13
C GLY A 362 36.80 1.45 -9.36
N THR A 363 37.54 0.48 -8.83
CA THR A 363 36.97 -0.75 -8.23
C THR A 363 36.52 -0.60 -6.77
N ARG A 364 36.86 0.50 -6.12
CA ARG A 364 36.49 0.80 -4.73
C ARG A 364 36.10 2.27 -4.58
N PRO A 365 35.02 2.70 -5.25
CA PRO A 365 34.59 4.10 -5.25
C PRO A 365 34.11 4.56 -3.87
N SER A 366 33.66 3.63 -3.01
CA SER A 366 33.25 3.94 -1.64
C SER A 366 33.32 2.74 -0.71
N ALA A 367 33.18 2.98 0.60
CA ALA A 367 33.03 1.92 1.59
C ALA A 367 31.64 1.25 1.57
N VAL A 368 30.64 1.88 0.92
CA VAL A 368 29.24 1.49 0.98
C VAL A 368 28.93 0.43 -0.08
N LEU A 369 28.28 -0.66 0.36
CA LEU A 369 27.87 -1.75 -0.52
C LEU A 369 26.67 -1.32 -1.36
N LEU A 370 26.64 -1.78 -2.60
CA LEU A 370 25.53 -1.54 -3.50
C LEU A 370 24.29 -2.32 -3.02
N GLY A 371 23.17 -1.61 -2.88
CA GLY A 371 21.87 -2.22 -2.63
C GLY A 371 21.30 -2.93 -3.87
N PRO A 372 20.05 -3.45 -3.79
CA PRO A 372 19.39 -4.02 -4.95
C PRO A 372 19.19 -2.94 -6.04
N LEU A 373 19.50 -3.29 -7.28
CA LEU A 373 19.19 -2.48 -8.45
C LEU A 373 17.87 -2.96 -9.06
N ALA A 374 16.92 -2.06 -9.28
CA ALA A 374 15.74 -2.36 -10.08
C ALA A 374 16.17 -2.53 -11.55
N ALA A 375 15.93 -3.70 -12.13
CA ALA A 375 16.43 -4.02 -13.47
C ALA A 375 15.67 -3.31 -14.60
N GLU A 376 14.50 -2.72 -14.31
CA GLU A 376 13.50 -2.40 -15.34
C GLU A 376 13.81 -1.13 -16.15
N ASP A 377 14.77 -0.31 -15.73
CA ASP A 377 14.87 1.08 -16.22
C ASP A 377 16.31 1.62 -16.32
N ILE A 378 17.31 0.73 -16.22
CA ILE A 378 18.74 1.05 -16.23
C ILE A 378 19.40 0.38 -17.44
N ASP A 379 20.40 1.06 -18.03
CA ASP A 379 21.27 0.41 -19.02
C ASP A 379 21.81 -0.92 -18.47
N LEU A 380 21.54 -2.01 -19.21
CA LEU A 380 21.83 -3.36 -18.73
C LEU A 380 23.32 -3.59 -18.51
N GLN A 381 24.18 -2.91 -19.27
CA GLN A 381 25.62 -3.02 -19.10
C GLN A 381 26.07 -2.25 -17.86
N LEU A 382 25.61 -1.01 -17.68
CA LEU A 382 25.89 -0.23 -16.46
C LEU A 382 25.42 -0.97 -15.20
N ALA A 383 24.22 -1.54 -15.22
CA ALA A 383 23.69 -2.30 -14.08
C ALA A 383 24.50 -3.57 -13.77
N ARG A 384 25.06 -4.25 -14.79
CA ARG A 384 25.95 -5.40 -14.59
C ARG A 384 27.26 -4.97 -13.97
N GLU A 385 27.91 -3.96 -14.54
CA GLU A 385 29.21 -3.52 -14.06
C GLU A 385 29.12 -2.89 -12.66
N LEU A 386 28.05 -2.17 -12.34
CA LEU A 386 27.78 -1.71 -10.96
C LEU A 386 27.67 -2.88 -9.98
N ARG A 387 27.01 -3.98 -10.36
CA ARG A 387 26.95 -5.19 -9.53
C ARG A 387 28.31 -5.86 -9.36
N ASP A 388 29.12 -5.87 -10.41
CA ASP A 388 30.47 -6.45 -10.37
C ASP A 388 31.41 -5.62 -9.47
N VAL A 389 31.29 -4.29 -9.50
CA VAL A 389 31.97 -3.39 -8.54
C VAL A 389 31.40 -3.57 -7.13
N GLY A 390 30.08 -3.75 -7.01
CA GLY A 390 29.38 -4.06 -5.76
C GLY A 390 29.33 -2.93 -4.74
N ARG A 391 29.61 -1.69 -5.17
CA ARG A 391 29.73 -0.50 -4.31
C ARG A 391 29.09 0.72 -4.96
N VAL A 392 28.61 1.64 -4.14
CA VAL A 392 28.01 2.90 -4.59
C VAL A 392 29.09 3.86 -5.09
N VAL A 393 28.84 4.55 -6.20
CA VAL A 393 29.58 5.77 -6.56
C VAL A 393 28.71 6.96 -6.19
N PHE A 394 29.14 7.72 -5.19
CA PHE A 394 28.45 8.91 -4.72
C PHE A 394 28.72 10.12 -5.64
N GLN A 395 27.80 11.08 -5.70
CA GLN A 395 27.98 12.32 -6.45
C GLN A 395 29.22 13.11 -6.04
N GLU A 396 29.66 12.97 -4.78
CA GLU A 396 30.84 13.61 -4.22
C GLU A 396 32.16 13.02 -4.73
N HIS A 397 32.11 11.88 -5.44
CA HIS A 397 33.32 11.26 -5.97
C HIS A 397 33.95 12.13 -7.08
N ASP A 398 35.27 12.28 -7.09
CA ASP A 398 35.99 13.15 -8.04
C ASP A 398 35.67 12.82 -9.51
N ALA A 399 35.58 11.52 -9.84
CA ALA A 399 35.14 11.06 -11.18
C ALA A 399 33.79 11.66 -11.64
N VAL A 400 32.87 11.94 -10.71
CA VAL A 400 31.58 12.60 -10.98
C VAL A 400 31.76 14.11 -10.99
N LEU A 401 32.35 14.67 -9.92
CA LEU A 401 32.51 16.12 -9.75
C LEU A 401 33.33 16.76 -10.86
N ASP A 402 34.37 16.11 -11.37
CA ASP A 402 35.24 16.67 -12.41
C ASP A 402 34.58 16.69 -13.79
N ARG A 403 33.63 15.78 -14.03
CA ARG A 403 32.79 15.78 -15.24
C ARG A 403 31.67 16.81 -15.14
N LEU A 404 31.10 16.99 -13.94
CA LEU A 404 29.99 17.91 -13.68
C LEU A 404 30.43 19.37 -13.56
N LEU A 405 31.53 19.60 -12.85
CA LEU A 405 32.08 20.90 -12.46
C LEU A 405 33.54 20.99 -12.93
N PRO A 406 33.80 20.95 -14.24
CA PRO A 406 35.17 21.02 -14.76
C PRO A 406 35.84 22.33 -14.31
N PRO A 407 37.18 22.33 -14.15
CA PRO A 407 37.90 23.54 -13.76
C PRO A 407 37.68 24.66 -14.79
N ALA A 408 37.60 25.91 -14.30
CA ALA A 408 37.25 27.10 -15.09
C ALA A 408 38.15 27.35 -16.33
N SER A 409 39.31 26.69 -16.42
CA SER A 409 40.15 26.69 -17.64
C SER A 409 39.55 25.95 -18.84
N ALA A 410 38.35 25.37 -18.71
CA ALA A 410 37.67 24.58 -19.74
C ALA A 410 36.53 25.33 -20.48
N TYR A 411 36.29 26.61 -20.18
CA TYR A 411 35.23 27.43 -20.81
C TYR A 411 35.76 28.65 -21.56
#